data_AF-A0A949JRE3-F1
#
_entry.id   AF-A0A949JRE3-F1
#
_cell.length_a   1.000
_cell.length_b   1.000
_cell.length_c   1.000
_cell.angle_alpha   90.00
_cell.angle_beta   90.00
_cell.angle_gamma   90.00
#
_symmetry.space_group_name_H-M   'P 1'
#
loop_
_entity.id
_entity.type
_entity.pdbx_description
1 polymer ?
#
loop_
_entity_poly.entity_id
_entity_poly.type
_entity_poly.pdbx_seq_one_letter_code
_entity_poly.pdbx_strand_id
1 'polypeptide(L)'
;MLAYHLSSSKGGRYTVLNESCKEIKDLEIRIRDIERNLRALSKDDPVIGRLRSIPGIGLLSSTAIVAFTGDINRFPSGRHFASYLGLTPREHSSGLHRRLGRISKRGDSYIRMLLVHGARSVLWASKRSKNPDRLRSWALEIERTRGHNKAAVALANKLARIIWAVWINDSRFNSVREVG
;
A
#
# COMPACT_ATOMS: atom_id res chain seq x y z
N MET A 1 -22.29 -12.25 62.80
CA MET A 1 -20.84 -12.19 62.49
C MET A 1 -20.58 -13.20 61.37
N LEU A 2 -20.05 -12.74 60.22
CA LEU A 2 -19.63 -13.50 59.01
C LEU A 2 -20.62 -13.65 57.82
N ALA A 3 -20.87 -12.56 57.07
CA ALA A 3 -21.30 -12.66 55.66
C ALA A 3 -21.05 -11.38 54.84
N TYR A 4 -19.94 -10.65 55.06
CA TYR A 4 -19.71 -9.35 54.39
C TYR A 4 -18.31 -9.17 53.78
N HIS A 5 -17.65 -10.25 53.34
CA HIS A 5 -16.25 -10.15 52.92
C HIS A 5 -15.86 -10.86 51.61
N LEU A 6 -16.78 -11.06 50.66
CA LEU A 6 -16.43 -11.70 49.37
C LEU A 6 -17.08 -11.08 48.11
N SER A 7 -17.27 -9.75 48.05
CA SER A 7 -17.71 -9.10 46.79
C SER A 7 -17.00 -7.78 46.46
N SER A 8 -15.69 -7.67 46.70
CA SER A 8 -14.96 -6.45 46.32
C SER A 8 -13.59 -6.64 45.64
N SER A 9 -13.17 -7.87 45.29
CA SER A 9 -11.78 -8.10 44.83
C SER A 9 -11.62 -8.46 43.33
N LYS A 10 -12.69 -8.64 42.55
CA LYS A 10 -12.59 -9.05 41.13
C LYS A 10 -12.85 -7.95 40.09
N GLY A 11 -13.39 -6.79 40.48
CA GLY A 11 -13.80 -5.72 39.56
C GLY A 11 -12.69 -4.77 39.10
N GLY A 12 -11.59 -4.62 39.86
CA GLY A 12 -10.56 -3.61 39.60
C GLY A 12 -9.38 -4.05 38.72
N ARG A 13 -9.10 -5.36 38.62
CA ARG A 13 -7.85 -5.87 37.98
C ARG A 13 -7.84 -5.80 36.46
N TYR A 14 -9.01 -5.68 35.83
CA TYR A 14 -9.14 -5.57 34.38
C TYR A 14 -9.75 -4.24 33.93
N THR A 15 -9.92 -3.25 34.82
CA THR A 15 -10.59 -1.98 34.47
C THR A 15 -9.87 -1.27 33.33
N VAL A 16 -8.54 -1.10 33.43
CA VAL A 16 -7.73 -0.47 32.38
C VAL A 16 -7.80 -1.26 31.07
N LEU A 17 -7.74 -2.60 31.13
CA LEU A 17 -7.85 -3.45 29.95
C LEU A 17 -9.24 -3.36 29.30
N ASN A 18 -10.30 -3.27 30.10
CA ASN A 18 -11.67 -3.10 29.62
C ASN A 18 -11.87 -1.71 28.98
N GLU A 19 -11.27 -0.67 29.55
CA GLU A 19 -11.26 0.68 28.98
C GLU A 19 -10.52 0.71 27.64
N SER A 20 -9.31 0.13 27.55
CA SER A 20 -8.58 0.02 26.28
C SER A 20 -9.36 -0.78 25.22
N CYS A 21 -10.00 -1.89 25.61
CA CYS A 21 -10.85 -2.66 24.70
C CYS A 21 -12.05 -1.85 24.20
N LYS A 22 -12.63 -0.97 25.04
CA LYS A 22 -13.71 -0.07 24.64
C LYS A 22 -13.21 0.98 23.67
N GLU A 23 -12.05 1.60 23.96
CA GLU A 23 -11.43 2.58 23.08
C GLU A 23 -11.10 2.00 21.69
N ILE A 24 -10.55 0.79 21.63
CA ILE A 24 -10.29 0.07 20.37
C ILE A 24 -11.59 -0.09 19.57
N LYS A 25 -12.68 -0.54 20.22
CA LYS A 25 -13.98 -0.70 19.55
C LYS A 25 -14.52 0.64 19.03
N ASP A 26 -14.39 1.70 19.81
CA ASP A 26 -14.84 3.03 19.41
C ASP A 26 -14.02 3.55 18.21
N LEU A 27 -12.71 3.32 18.19
CA LEU A 27 -11.85 3.64 17.06
C LEU A 27 -12.19 2.81 15.82
N GLU A 28 -12.48 1.52 15.97
CA GLU A 28 -12.94 0.65 14.87
C GLU A 28 -14.28 1.12 14.27
N ILE A 29 -15.19 1.65 15.08
CA ILE A 29 -16.44 2.26 14.60
C ILE A 29 -16.11 3.51 13.78
N ARG A 30 -15.29 4.42 14.33
CA ARG A 30 -14.92 5.67 13.63
C ARG A 30 -14.19 5.40 12.31
N ILE A 31 -13.28 4.42 12.28
CA ILE A 31 -12.58 4.01 11.04
C ILE A 31 -13.60 3.56 10.00
N ARG A 32 -14.56 2.71 10.37
CA ARG A 32 -15.59 2.22 9.44
C ARG A 32 -16.48 3.33 8.89
N ASP A 33 -16.82 4.31 9.72
CA ASP A 33 -17.64 5.45 9.29
C ASP A 33 -16.85 6.38 8.34
N ILE A 34 -15.57 6.64 8.64
CA ILE A 34 -14.68 7.40 7.75
C ILE A 34 -14.49 6.66 6.42
N GLU A 35 -14.29 5.34 6.44
CA GLU A 35 -14.19 4.55 5.22
C GLU A 35 -15.48 4.60 4.39
N ARG A 36 -16.65 4.60 5.03
CA ARG A 36 -17.95 4.73 4.34
C ARG A 36 -18.05 6.08 3.63
N ASN A 37 -17.68 7.16 4.32
CA ASN A 37 -17.66 8.50 3.74
C ASN A 37 -16.67 8.60 2.58
N LEU A 38 -15.48 8.02 2.72
CA LEU A 38 -14.47 7.98 1.67
C LEU A 38 -14.94 7.19 0.44
N ARG A 39 -15.66 6.07 0.63
CA ARG A 39 -16.29 5.33 -0.47
C ARG A 39 -17.34 6.15 -1.19
N ALA A 40 -18.16 6.91 -0.45
CA ALA A 40 -19.18 7.77 -1.05
C ALA A 40 -18.53 8.87 -1.90
N LEU A 41 -17.51 9.55 -1.37
CA LEU A 41 -16.79 10.62 -2.08
C LEU A 41 -16.03 10.12 -3.33
N SER A 42 -15.57 8.87 -3.33
CA SER A 42 -14.81 8.30 -4.44
C SER A 42 -15.64 7.50 -5.44
N LYS A 43 -16.96 7.39 -5.22
CA LYS A 43 -17.84 6.53 -6.01
C LYS A 43 -17.89 6.96 -7.48
N ASP A 44 -17.87 8.26 -7.72
CA ASP A 44 -18.06 8.84 -9.04
C ASP A 44 -16.73 9.06 -9.79
N ASP A 45 -15.61 8.69 -9.18
CA ASP A 45 -14.30 8.75 -9.80
C ASP A 45 -13.94 7.40 -10.48
N PRO A 46 -14.02 7.31 -11.82
CA PRO A 46 -13.72 6.07 -12.53
C PRO A 46 -12.23 5.68 -12.43
N VAL A 47 -11.33 6.64 -12.21
CA VAL A 47 -9.89 6.38 -12.01
C VAL A 47 -9.71 5.58 -10.73
N ILE A 48 -10.34 6.00 -9.63
CA ILE A 48 -10.26 5.27 -8.35
C ILE A 48 -10.75 3.83 -8.54
N GLY A 49 -11.85 3.64 -9.27
CA GLY A 49 -12.36 2.31 -9.63
C GLY A 49 -11.37 1.46 -10.42
N ARG A 50 -10.67 2.04 -11.42
CA ARG A 50 -9.64 1.35 -12.20
C ARG A 50 -8.39 1.04 -11.37
N LEU A 51 -7.89 1.98 -10.59
CA LEU A 51 -6.71 1.77 -9.74
C LEU A 51 -6.91 0.66 -8.71
N ARG A 52 -8.12 0.51 -8.16
CA ARG A 52 -8.46 -0.58 -7.24
C ARG A 52 -8.45 -1.98 -7.86
N SER A 53 -8.37 -2.10 -9.18
CA SER A 53 -8.15 -3.40 -9.85
C SER A 53 -6.70 -3.88 -9.76
N ILE A 54 -5.76 -2.99 -9.40
CA ILE A 54 -4.34 -3.31 -9.26
C ILE A 54 -4.13 -4.04 -7.91
N PRO A 55 -3.43 -5.19 -7.89
CA PRO A 55 -3.18 -5.92 -6.65
C PRO A 55 -2.40 -5.05 -5.64
N GLY A 56 -2.87 -5.02 -4.40
CA GLY A 56 -2.28 -4.21 -3.33
C GLY A 56 -2.75 -2.76 -3.29
N ILE A 57 -3.60 -2.33 -4.23
CA ILE A 57 -4.20 -0.99 -4.23
C ILE A 57 -5.65 -1.08 -3.74
N GLY A 58 -5.87 -0.65 -2.49
CA GLY A 58 -7.20 -0.55 -1.88
C GLY A 58 -7.78 0.86 -1.96
N LEU A 59 -8.95 1.06 -1.36
CA LEU A 59 -9.66 2.36 -1.32
C LEU A 59 -8.73 3.49 -0.89
N LEU A 60 -8.14 3.38 0.31
CA LEU A 60 -7.27 4.41 0.90
C LEU A 60 -6.08 4.73 -0.01
N SER A 61 -5.41 3.71 -0.56
CA SER A 61 -4.30 3.90 -1.48
C SER A 61 -4.73 4.59 -2.76
N SER A 62 -5.82 4.13 -3.40
CA SER A 62 -6.32 4.71 -4.64
C SER A 62 -6.75 6.17 -4.48
N THR A 63 -7.48 6.50 -3.42
CA THR A 63 -7.95 7.87 -3.16
C THR A 63 -6.77 8.79 -2.84
N ALA A 64 -5.82 8.34 -2.02
CA ALA A 64 -4.64 9.11 -1.68
C ALA A 64 -3.74 9.34 -2.91
N ILE A 65 -3.54 8.32 -3.75
CA ILE A 65 -2.78 8.44 -5.00
C ILE A 65 -3.44 9.46 -5.92
N VAL A 66 -4.77 9.40 -6.09
CA VAL A 66 -5.48 10.35 -6.97
C VAL A 66 -5.36 11.78 -6.45
N ALA A 67 -5.66 12.00 -5.17
CA ALA A 67 -5.57 13.30 -4.54
C ALA A 67 -4.15 13.89 -4.56
N PHE A 68 -3.13 13.08 -4.28
CA PHE A 68 -1.72 13.52 -4.28
C PHE A 68 -1.20 13.79 -5.69
N THR A 69 -1.62 12.99 -6.66
CA THR A 69 -1.10 13.08 -8.02
C THR A 69 -1.72 14.24 -8.77
N GLY A 70 -3.02 14.52 -8.66
CA GLY A 70 -3.68 15.51 -9.52
C GLY A 70 -3.61 15.07 -10.99
N ASP A 71 -3.09 15.92 -11.88
CA ASP A 71 -2.94 15.57 -13.30
C ASP A 71 -1.82 14.54 -13.53
N ILE A 72 -2.20 13.35 -14.00
CA ILE A 72 -1.29 12.25 -14.34
C ILE A 72 -0.51 12.51 -15.65
N ASN A 73 -1.04 13.35 -16.56
CA ASN A 73 -0.45 13.60 -17.87
C ASN A 73 0.86 14.38 -17.80
N ARG A 74 1.12 15.07 -16.68
CA ARG A 74 2.41 15.75 -16.44
C ARG A 74 3.61 14.80 -16.39
N PHE A 75 3.37 13.49 -16.27
CA PHE A 75 4.42 12.48 -16.22
C PHE A 75 4.58 11.81 -17.58
N PRO A 76 5.73 11.98 -18.27
CA PRO A 76 5.94 11.40 -19.60
C PRO A 76 5.97 9.87 -19.63
N SER A 77 6.22 9.23 -18.48
CA SER A 77 6.20 7.77 -18.37
C SER A 77 6.01 7.30 -16.93
N GLY A 78 5.61 6.04 -16.76
CA GLY A 78 5.52 5.41 -15.45
C GLY A 78 6.84 5.41 -14.67
N ARG A 79 8.00 5.48 -15.34
CA ARG A 79 9.31 5.65 -14.66
C ARG A 79 9.42 7.04 -14.02
N HIS A 80 8.96 8.09 -14.70
CA HIS A 80 8.92 9.44 -14.13
C HIS A 80 7.96 9.51 -12.95
N PHE A 81 6.79 8.87 -13.07
CA PHE A 81 5.84 8.78 -11.97
C PHE A 81 6.41 8.04 -10.76
N ALA A 82 7.02 6.86 -10.96
CA ALA A 82 7.69 6.13 -9.88
C ALA A 82 8.84 6.92 -9.22
N SER A 83 9.54 7.76 -10.01
CA SER A 83 10.60 8.63 -9.49
C SER A 83 10.04 9.76 -8.63
N TYR A 84 8.94 10.38 -9.07
CA TYR A 84 8.19 11.39 -8.34
C TYR A 84 7.70 10.88 -6.98
N LEU A 85 7.24 9.63 -6.92
CA LEU A 85 6.86 8.95 -5.67
C LEU A 85 8.05 8.54 -4.79
N GLY A 86 9.28 8.80 -5.22
CA GLY A 86 10.50 8.49 -4.47
C GLY A 86 10.86 7.00 -4.43
N LEU A 87 10.31 6.20 -5.34
CA LEU A 87 10.47 4.74 -5.39
C LEU A 87 11.63 4.27 -6.30
N THR A 88 12.29 5.18 -7.03
CA THR A 88 13.44 4.84 -7.88
C THR A 88 14.75 4.90 -7.10
N PRO A 89 15.76 4.07 -7.44
CA PRO A 89 17.11 4.18 -6.89
C PRO A 89 17.69 5.59 -7.09
N ARG A 90 18.51 6.05 -6.14
CA ARG A 90 19.40 7.20 -6.35
C ARG A 90 20.53 6.78 -7.27
N GLU A 91 20.81 7.59 -8.27
CA GLU A 91 21.94 7.41 -9.17
C GLU A 91 23.10 8.29 -8.71
N HIS A 92 24.26 7.67 -8.49
CA HIS A 92 25.53 8.34 -8.29
C HIS A 92 26.43 7.91 -9.44
N SER A 93 26.55 8.79 -10.42
CA SER A 93 27.37 8.57 -11.61
C SER A 93 28.46 9.63 -11.66
N SER A 94 29.72 9.20 -11.68
CA SER A 94 30.86 10.01 -12.13
C SER A 94 31.29 9.48 -13.50
N GLY A 95 32.00 10.27 -14.31
CA GLY A 95 32.18 10.05 -15.76
C GLY A 95 32.45 8.60 -16.22
N LEU A 96 33.18 7.79 -15.44
CA LEU A 96 33.51 6.39 -15.76
C LEU A 96 32.74 5.34 -14.95
N HIS A 97 31.96 5.72 -13.93
CA HIS A 97 31.29 4.79 -13.02
C HIS A 97 29.85 5.21 -12.73
N ARG A 98 28.91 4.31 -13.03
CA ARG A 98 27.50 4.41 -12.68
C ARG A 98 27.17 3.51 -11.50
N ARG A 99 26.70 4.08 -10.39
CA ARG A 99 26.27 3.32 -9.21
C ARG A 99 24.83 3.65 -8.82
N LEU A 100 24.00 2.61 -8.70
CA LEU A 100 22.65 2.73 -8.15
C LEU A 100 22.67 2.43 -6.63
N GLY A 101 22.10 3.34 -5.85
CA GLY A 101 22.04 3.25 -4.39
C GLY A 101 20.66 2.92 -3.84
N ARG A 102 20.38 3.37 -2.61
CA ARG A 102 19.05 3.30 -1.98
C ARG A 102 18.02 4.08 -2.79
N ILE A 103 16.73 3.81 -2.59
CA ILE A 103 15.65 4.61 -3.19
C ILE A 103 15.78 6.09 -2.84
N SER A 104 15.29 6.97 -3.72
CA SER A 104 15.45 8.41 -3.57
C SER A 104 14.77 8.98 -2.34
N LYS A 105 13.59 8.47 -1.97
CA LYS A 105 12.75 9.00 -0.89
C LYS A 105 12.38 10.48 -1.04
N ARG A 106 12.53 11.07 -2.24
CA ARG A 106 12.23 12.50 -2.50
C ARG A 106 10.73 12.80 -2.65
N GLY A 107 9.91 11.77 -2.86
CA GLY A 107 8.45 11.88 -2.89
C GLY A 107 7.82 11.76 -1.51
N ASP A 108 6.50 11.93 -1.47
CA ASP A 108 5.70 11.89 -0.25
C ASP A 108 5.87 10.58 0.53
N SER A 109 6.08 10.71 1.84
CA SER A 109 6.35 9.58 2.73
C SER A 109 5.12 8.70 2.93
N TYR A 110 3.93 9.29 2.95
CA TYR A 110 2.66 8.60 3.15
C TYR A 110 2.26 7.78 1.93
N ILE A 111 2.32 8.34 0.72
CA ILE A 111 2.05 7.60 -0.53
C ILE A 111 3.03 6.44 -0.70
N ARG A 112 4.32 6.70 -0.46
CA ARG A 112 5.35 5.66 -0.51
C ARG A 112 5.11 4.56 0.52
N MET A 113 4.68 4.91 1.74
CA MET A 113 4.28 3.95 2.76
C MET A 113 3.12 3.08 2.25
N LEU A 114 2.03 3.70 1.77
CA LEU A 114 0.85 2.98 1.27
C LEU A 114 1.22 1.99 0.15
N LEU A 115 2.06 2.39 -0.80
CA LEU A 115 2.50 1.52 -1.90
C LEU A 115 3.38 0.37 -1.42
N VAL A 116 4.28 0.61 -0.46
CA VAL A 116 5.12 -0.45 0.12
C VAL A 116 4.29 -1.43 0.95
N HIS A 117 3.31 -0.96 1.71
CA HIS A 117 2.38 -1.83 2.45
C HIS A 117 1.48 -2.63 1.51
N GLY A 118 0.97 -2.02 0.43
CA GLY A 118 0.26 -2.70 -0.63
C GLY A 118 1.10 -3.80 -1.27
N ALA A 119 2.35 -3.50 -1.64
CA ALA A 119 3.28 -4.47 -2.19
C ALA A 119 3.59 -5.63 -1.23
N ARG A 120 3.76 -5.35 0.07
CA ARG A 120 3.92 -6.41 1.09
C ARG A 120 2.70 -7.32 1.15
N SER A 121 1.50 -6.76 1.14
CA SER A 121 0.26 -7.54 1.10
C SER A 121 0.20 -8.46 -0.13
N VAL A 122 0.59 -7.95 -1.30
CA VAL A 122 0.68 -8.75 -2.53
C VAL A 122 1.69 -9.89 -2.39
N LEU A 123 2.90 -9.63 -1.86
CA LEU A 123 3.90 -10.68 -1.63
C LEU A 123 3.37 -11.77 -0.69
N TRP A 124 2.74 -11.39 0.42
CA TRP A 124 2.15 -12.34 1.36
C TRP A 124 1.04 -13.18 0.73
N ALA A 125 0.15 -12.56 -0.05
CA ALA A 125 -0.88 -13.26 -0.80
C ALA A 125 -0.27 -14.18 -1.88
N SER A 126 0.82 -13.77 -2.52
CA SER A 126 1.51 -14.53 -3.57
C SER A 126 2.08 -15.84 -3.04
N LYS A 127 2.67 -15.84 -1.84
CA LYS A 127 3.20 -17.06 -1.20
C LYS A 127 2.15 -18.13 -0.91
N ARG A 128 0.88 -17.72 -0.78
CA ARG A 128 -0.25 -18.63 -0.52
C ARG A 128 -0.96 -19.06 -1.81
N SER A 129 -0.56 -18.51 -2.95
CA SER A 129 -1.18 -18.77 -4.24
C SER A 129 -0.57 -20.00 -4.90
N LYS A 130 -1.39 -20.97 -5.30
CA LYS A 130 -0.92 -22.15 -6.05
C LYS A 130 -0.42 -21.79 -7.45
N ASN A 131 -1.13 -20.87 -8.12
CA ASN A 131 -0.82 -20.41 -9.47
C ASN A 131 -0.69 -18.87 -9.49
N PRO A 132 0.45 -18.30 -9.03
CA PRO A 132 0.66 -16.87 -9.08
C PRO A 132 0.71 -16.35 -10.53
N ASP A 133 0.11 -15.19 -10.79
CA ASP A 133 0.24 -14.52 -12.09
C ASP A 133 1.69 -14.07 -12.36
N ARG A 134 1.94 -13.49 -13.54
CA ARG A 134 3.30 -13.04 -13.93
C ARG A 134 3.90 -12.01 -12.97
N LEU A 135 3.10 -11.05 -12.50
CA LEU A 135 3.56 -10.00 -11.58
C LEU A 135 3.96 -10.60 -10.22
N ARG A 136 3.12 -11.49 -9.68
CA ARG A 136 3.36 -12.19 -8.42
C ARG A 136 4.56 -13.12 -8.51
N SER A 137 4.67 -13.87 -9.61
CA SER A 137 5.80 -14.78 -9.87
C SER A 137 7.13 -14.01 -9.95
N TRP A 138 7.15 -12.90 -10.69
CA TRP A 138 8.29 -12.00 -10.73
C TRP A 138 8.65 -11.46 -9.33
N ALA A 139 7.66 -11.02 -8.55
CA ALA A 139 7.90 -10.49 -7.22
C ALA A 139 8.46 -11.54 -6.24
N LEU A 140 7.97 -12.78 -6.31
CA LEU A 140 8.50 -13.91 -5.53
C LEU A 140 9.94 -14.25 -5.92
N GLU A 141 10.31 -14.15 -7.20
CA GLU A 141 11.68 -14.37 -7.65
C GLU A 141 12.65 -13.30 -7.12
N ILE A 142 12.22 -12.03 -7.09
CA ILE A 142 13.00 -10.97 -6.43
C ILE A 142 13.11 -11.22 -4.93
N GLU A 143 12.05 -11.70 -4.28
CA GLU A 143 12.10 -12.06 -2.85
C GLU A 143 13.10 -13.17 -2.58
N ARG A 144 13.09 -14.23 -3.41
CA ARG A 144 14.02 -15.36 -3.31
C ARG A 144 15.48 -14.93 -3.42
N THR A 145 15.78 -13.97 -4.31
CA THR A 145 17.16 -13.56 -4.63
C THR A 145 17.67 -12.38 -3.80
N ARG A 146 16.80 -11.49 -3.32
CA ARG A 146 17.18 -10.23 -2.68
C ARG A 146 16.56 -10.02 -1.29
N GLY A 147 15.65 -10.89 -0.86
CA GLY A 147 14.97 -10.82 0.43
C GLY A 147 13.71 -9.94 0.44
N HIS A 148 12.84 -10.19 1.43
CA HIS A 148 11.47 -9.66 1.50
C HIS A 148 11.37 -8.14 1.36
N ASN A 149 12.17 -7.38 2.12
CA ASN A 149 12.07 -5.91 2.11
C ASN A 149 12.52 -5.30 0.77
N LYS A 150 13.51 -5.88 0.09
CA LYS A 150 13.94 -5.41 -1.23
C LYS A 150 12.89 -5.75 -2.29
N ALA A 151 12.29 -6.94 -2.21
CA ALA A 151 11.19 -7.32 -3.09
C ALA A 151 9.96 -6.44 -2.91
N ALA A 152 9.58 -6.10 -1.68
CA ALA A 152 8.46 -5.21 -1.41
C ALA A 152 8.67 -3.82 -2.04
N VAL A 153 9.87 -3.26 -1.93
CA VAL A 153 10.21 -1.96 -2.55
C VAL A 153 10.26 -2.06 -4.08
N ALA A 154 10.82 -3.14 -4.63
CA ALA A 154 10.85 -3.37 -6.07
C ALA A 154 9.43 -3.52 -6.64
N LEU A 155 8.57 -4.27 -5.96
CA LEU A 155 7.17 -4.43 -6.34
C LEU A 155 6.41 -3.11 -6.20
N ALA A 156 6.62 -2.33 -5.14
CA ALA A 156 6.02 -0.99 -5.03
C ALA A 156 6.41 -0.08 -6.21
N ASN A 157 7.68 -0.12 -6.64
CA ASN A 157 8.13 0.61 -7.84
C ASN A 157 7.40 0.12 -9.10
N LYS A 158 7.27 -1.20 -9.29
CA LYS A 158 6.53 -1.78 -10.42
C LYS A 158 5.05 -1.41 -10.38
N LEU A 159 4.41 -1.45 -9.22
CA LEU A 159 3.02 -1.03 -9.02
C LEU A 159 2.82 0.45 -9.35
N ALA A 160 3.76 1.34 -9.00
CA ALA A 160 3.70 2.74 -9.42
C ALA A 160 3.68 2.89 -10.95
N ARG A 161 4.51 2.12 -11.66
CA ARG A 161 4.52 2.12 -13.14
C ARG A 161 3.19 1.62 -13.71
N ILE A 162 2.62 0.57 -13.12
CA ILE A 162 1.31 0.01 -13.50
C ILE A 162 0.18 1.01 -13.22
N ILE A 163 0.21 1.70 -12.07
CA ILE A 163 -0.76 2.77 -11.73
C ILE A 163 -0.77 3.82 -12.84
N TRP A 164 0.40 4.29 -13.26
CA TRP A 164 0.50 5.28 -14.33
C TRP A 164 -0.08 4.76 -15.65
N ALA A 165 0.22 3.51 -16.04
CA ALA A 165 -0.30 2.91 -17.27
C ALA A 165 -1.82 2.72 -17.24
N VAL A 166 -2.36 2.20 -16.14
CA VAL A 166 -3.81 2.02 -15.90
C VAL A 166 -4.55 3.36 -15.96
N TRP A 167 -3.93 4.41 -15.41
CA TRP A 167 -4.52 5.74 -15.37
C TRP A 167 -4.50 6.42 -16.74
N ILE A 168 -3.38 6.40 -17.46
CA ILE A 168 -3.27 7.01 -18.80
C ILE A 168 -4.09 6.26 -19.86
N ASN A 169 -4.16 4.94 -19.78
CA ASN A 169 -4.85 4.13 -20.80
C ASN A 169 -6.35 3.93 -20.51
N ASP A 170 -6.88 4.54 -19.44
CA ASP A 170 -8.27 4.40 -19.00
C ASP A 170 -8.78 2.94 -18.95
N SER A 171 -7.88 2.01 -18.65
CA SER A 171 -8.15 0.57 -18.70
C SER A 171 -8.00 -0.06 -17.32
N ARG A 172 -8.71 -1.17 -17.06
CA ARG A 172 -8.51 -1.94 -15.83
C ARG A 172 -7.19 -2.72 -15.91
N PHE A 173 -6.58 -2.94 -14.76
CA PHE A 173 -5.38 -3.76 -14.65
C PHE A 173 -5.61 -5.15 -15.23
N ASN A 174 -4.69 -5.58 -16.09
CA ASN A 174 -4.66 -6.92 -16.65
C ASN A 174 -3.26 -7.52 -16.45
N SER A 175 -3.18 -8.55 -15.59
CA SER A 175 -1.93 -9.21 -15.22
C SER A 175 -1.21 -9.91 -16.39
N VAL A 176 -1.88 -10.11 -17.52
CA VAL A 176 -1.31 -10.76 -18.72
C VAL A 176 -0.46 -9.78 -19.55
N ARG A 177 -0.82 -8.49 -19.58
CA ARG A 177 -0.22 -7.48 -20.47
C ARG A 177 0.88 -6.63 -19.83
N GLU A 178 0.84 -6.40 -18.52
CA GLU A 178 1.56 -5.32 -17.84
C GLU A 178 3.00 -5.66 -17.34
N VAL A 179 3.77 -6.47 -18.08
CA VAL A 179 5.16 -6.80 -17.69
C VAL A 179 6.17 -6.23 -18.69
N GLY A 180 6.43 -4.92 -18.58
CA GLY A 180 7.58 -4.19 -19.15
C GLY A 180 8.18 -3.19 -18.16
#